data_AF-A0A9D2KTC1-F1
#
_entry.id   AF-A0A9D2KTC1-F1
#
_cell.length_a   1.000
_cell.length_b   1.000
_cell.length_c   1.000
_cell.angle_alpha   90.00
_cell.angle_beta   90.00
_cell.angle_gamma   90.00
#
_symmetry.space_group_name_H-M   'P 1'
#
loop_
_entity.id
_entity.type
_entity.pdbx_description
1 polymer ?
#
loop_
_entity_poly.entity_id
_entity_poly.type
_entity_poly.pdbx_seq_one_letter_code
_entity_poly.pdbx_strand_id
1 'polypeptide(L)'
;MKQRFYKTEWWKNTMTSLVGTVVGIVLTFGTTFYVEKKNKAEMAHQTVVITLHNLDARIDNLKESTAKMSHIDTLFQAVLKHTPTDLDKMNPDTLLAAYDAFTYLDIRLSENVAESIFSNSIEVWEYMDDERIIGRISNCYMVSNYCTETQKELQAERLALFQEFLKTQKSMKRTPETARTFFQRPEVQFYLSKHAALTEFISSYSMRILTLMHNRNKKELGIQQEELDAAGNLLNEEDYKELDEL
;
A
#
# COMPACT_ATOMS: atom_id res chain seq x y z
N MET A 1 50.20 -32.23 -59.14
CA MET A 1 50.13 -31.01 -58.30
C MET A 1 48.75 -30.34 -58.22
N LYS A 2 47.90 -30.37 -59.26
CA LYS A 2 46.57 -29.70 -59.26
C LYS A 2 45.56 -30.20 -58.21
N GLN A 3 45.50 -31.49 -57.91
CA GLN A 3 44.56 -32.05 -56.92
C GLN A 3 44.82 -31.61 -55.46
N ARG A 4 46.09 -31.34 -55.11
CA ARG A 4 46.45 -30.92 -53.74
C ARG A 4 46.01 -29.49 -53.45
N PHE A 5 46.14 -28.60 -54.44
CA PHE A 5 45.66 -27.20 -54.40
C PHE A 5 44.14 -27.10 -54.33
N TYR A 6 43.42 -27.89 -55.14
CA TYR A 6 41.95 -27.88 -55.16
C TYR A 6 41.34 -28.28 -53.81
N LYS A 7 41.96 -29.26 -53.13
CA LYS A 7 41.56 -29.64 -51.76
C LYS A 7 41.83 -28.55 -50.74
N THR A 8 42.89 -27.75 -50.90
CA THR A 8 43.23 -26.69 -49.95
C THR A 8 42.31 -25.48 -50.11
N GLU A 9 42.01 -25.06 -51.34
CA GLU A 9 41.05 -23.96 -51.59
C GLU A 9 39.62 -24.34 -51.18
N TRP A 10 39.18 -25.55 -51.51
CA TRP A 10 37.86 -26.03 -51.09
C TRP A 10 37.71 -26.06 -49.56
N TRP A 11 38.74 -26.54 -48.85
CA TRP A 11 38.77 -26.51 -47.38
C TRP A 11 38.79 -25.09 -46.83
N LYS A 12 39.60 -24.20 -47.41
CA LYS A 12 39.72 -22.81 -46.97
C LYS A 12 38.40 -22.05 -47.13
N ASN A 13 37.71 -22.23 -48.26
CA ASN A 13 36.41 -21.61 -48.51
C ASN A 13 35.31 -22.19 -47.61
N THR A 14 35.30 -23.52 -47.41
CA THR A 14 34.35 -24.17 -46.50
C THR A 14 34.55 -23.73 -45.05
N MET A 15 35.80 -23.62 -44.58
CA MET A 15 36.09 -23.19 -43.21
C MET A 15 35.83 -21.69 -42.99
N THR A 16 36.07 -20.87 -44.01
CA THR A 16 35.72 -19.43 -43.94
C THR A 16 34.21 -19.23 -43.89
N SER A 17 33.44 -20.01 -44.66
CA SER A 17 31.98 -20.01 -44.60
C SER A 17 31.46 -20.55 -43.26
N LEU A 18 32.04 -21.61 -42.72
CA LEU A 18 31.66 -22.18 -41.43
C LEU A 18 31.91 -21.18 -40.29
N VAL A 19 33.11 -20.58 -40.26
CA VAL A 19 33.46 -19.56 -39.26
C VAL A 19 32.55 -18.34 -39.40
N GLY A 20 32.27 -17.88 -40.62
CA GLY A 20 31.34 -16.78 -40.88
C GLY A 20 29.93 -17.08 -40.36
N THR A 21 29.41 -18.28 -40.58
CA THR A 21 28.10 -18.71 -40.08
C THR A 21 28.07 -18.81 -38.56
N VAL A 22 29.08 -19.42 -37.94
CA VAL A 22 29.17 -19.54 -36.47
C VAL A 22 29.27 -18.16 -35.82
N VAL A 23 30.10 -17.28 -36.35
CA VAL A 23 30.21 -15.89 -35.88
C VAL A 23 28.90 -15.14 -36.09
N GLY A 24 28.24 -15.31 -37.24
CA GLY A 24 26.94 -14.70 -37.52
C GLY A 24 25.86 -15.16 -36.54
N ILE A 25 25.81 -16.44 -36.20
CA ILE A 25 24.88 -17.02 -35.21
C ILE A 25 25.21 -16.46 -33.82
N VAL A 26 26.47 -16.49 -33.38
CA VAL A 26 26.87 -16.00 -32.06
C VAL A 26 26.59 -14.50 -31.92
N LEU A 27 26.88 -13.71 -32.95
CA LEU A 27 26.56 -12.28 -32.94
C LEU A 27 25.04 -12.06 -32.92
N THR A 28 24.27 -12.71 -33.79
CA THR A 28 22.83 -12.50 -33.88
C THR A 28 22.12 -12.95 -32.61
N PHE A 29 22.26 -14.23 -32.24
CA PHE A 29 21.58 -14.76 -31.06
C PHE A 29 22.19 -14.24 -29.75
N GLY A 30 23.50 -14.01 -29.70
CA GLY A 30 24.15 -13.47 -28.50
C GLY A 30 23.76 -12.02 -28.23
N THR A 31 23.68 -11.17 -29.26
CA THR A 31 23.22 -9.78 -29.08
C THR A 31 21.73 -9.72 -28.76
N THR A 32 20.89 -10.48 -29.44
CA THR A 32 19.44 -10.57 -29.11
C THR A 32 19.24 -11.03 -27.68
N PHE A 33 19.91 -12.10 -27.25
CA PHE A 33 19.82 -12.60 -25.88
C PHE A 33 20.29 -11.57 -24.85
N TYR A 34 21.39 -10.84 -25.14
CA TYR A 34 21.88 -9.80 -24.26
C TYR A 34 20.90 -8.62 -24.13
N VAL A 35 20.35 -8.15 -25.25
CA VAL A 35 19.38 -7.05 -25.28
C VAL A 35 18.08 -7.44 -24.57
N GLU A 36 17.55 -8.63 -24.84
CA GLU A 36 16.35 -9.13 -24.15
C GLU A 36 16.57 -9.25 -22.65
N LYS A 37 17.71 -9.81 -22.23
CA LYS A 37 18.05 -9.92 -20.80
C LYS A 37 18.13 -8.54 -20.15
N LYS A 38 18.75 -7.56 -20.80
CA LYS A 38 18.84 -6.18 -20.29
C LYS A 38 17.46 -5.53 -20.20
N ASN A 39 16.61 -5.68 -21.21
CA ASN A 39 15.27 -5.11 -21.20
C ASN A 39 14.40 -5.72 -20.09
N LYS A 40 14.46 -7.04 -19.90
CA LYS A 40 13.77 -7.71 -18.80
C LYS A 40 14.26 -7.25 -17.43
N ALA A 41 15.57 -7.06 -17.27
CA ALA A 41 16.17 -6.51 -16.05
C ALA A 41 15.61 -5.13 -15.70
N GLU A 42 15.54 -4.25 -16.71
CA GLU A 42 15.05 -2.88 -16.57
C GLU A 42 13.57 -2.86 -16.20
N MET A 43 12.73 -3.64 -16.90
CA MET A 43 11.30 -3.75 -16.59
C MET A 43 11.05 -4.31 -15.18
N ALA A 44 11.84 -5.31 -14.77
CA ALA A 44 11.77 -5.86 -13.42
C ALA A 44 12.12 -4.80 -12.38
N HIS A 45 13.21 -4.06 -12.58
CA HIS A 45 13.62 -2.95 -11.70
C HIS A 45 12.52 -1.89 -11.59
N GLN A 46 12.00 -1.40 -12.72
CA GLN A 46 10.91 -0.41 -12.74
C GLN A 46 9.65 -0.89 -12.02
N THR A 47 9.26 -2.15 -12.23
CA THR A 47 8.10 -2.72 -11.54
C THR A 47 8.30 -2.78 -10.03
N VAL A 48 9.50 -3.14 -9.57
CA VAL A 48 9.86 -3.13 -8.15
C VAL A 48 9.82 -1.70 -7.59
N VAL A 49 10.39 -0.72 -8.29
CA VAL A 49 10.37 0.70 -7.88
C VAL A 49 8.93 1.21 -7.73
N ILE A 50 8.08 0.99 -8.74
CA ILE A 50 6.64 1.38 -8.69
C ILE A 50 5.92 0.68 -7.52
N THR A 51 6.22 -0.59 -7.29
CA THR A 51 5.63 -1.37 -6.19
C THR A 51 6.02 -0.79 -4.84
N LEU A 52 7.31 -0.49 -4.63
CA LEU A 52 7.78 0.09 -3.38
C LEU A 52 7.27 1.53 -3.19
N HIS A 53 7.16 2.32 -4.25
CA HIS A 53 6.55 3.64 -4.21
C HIS A 53 5.08 3.56 -3.79
N ASN A 54 4.32 2.62 -4.37
CA ASN A 54 2.92 2.42 -3.96
C ASN A 54 2.81 1.99 -2.49
N LEU A 55 3.72 1.14 -2.02
CA LEU A 55 3.79 0.76 -0.60
C LEU A 55 4.13 1.97 0.30
N ASP A 56 5.01 2.88 -0.10
CA ASP A 56 5.26 4.14 0.61
C ASP A 56 3.95 4.95 0.75
N ALA A 57 3.27 5.20 -0.37
CA ALA A 57 2.00 5.94 -0.37
C ALA A 57 0.92 5.26 0.49
N ARG A 58 0.80 3.93 0.43
CA ARG A 58 -0.12 3.15 1.27
C ARG A 58 0.22 3.26 2.75
N ILE A 59 1.50 3.14 3.10
CA ILE A 59 1.97 3.27 4.48
C ILE A 59 1.65 4.66 5.02
N ASP A 60 1.89 5.71 4.24
CA ASP A 60 1.64 7.08 4.68
C ASP A 60 0.14 7.38 4.83
N ASN A 61 -0.69 6.91 3.90
CA ASN A 61 -2.14 6.97 4.02
C ASN A 61 -2.64 6.23 5.28
N LEU A 62 -2.08 5.05 5.57
CA LEU A 62 -2.42 4.31 6.78
C LEU A 62 -1.94 5.01 8.05
N LYS A 63 -0.77 5.64 8.07
CA LYS A 63 -0.30 6.47 9.20
C LYS A 63 -1.27 7.61 9.46
N GLU A 64 -1.66 8.34 8.44
CA GLU A 64 -2.61 9.45 8.58
C GLU A 64 -3.98 8.96 9.07
N SER A 65 -4.47 7.86 8.49
CA SER A 65 -5.72 7.22 8.94
C SER A 65 -5.69 6.84 10.41
N THR A 66 -4.63 6.15 10.79
CA THR A 66 -4.45 5.64 12.15
C THR A 66 -4.27 6.78 13.14
N ALA A 67 -3.59 7.86 12.76
CA ALA A 67 -3.46 9.05 13.61
C ALA A 67 -4.82 9.69 13.91
N LYS A 68 -5.72 9.81 12.91
CA LYS A 68 -7.09 10.29 13.12
C LYS A 68 -7.88 9.34 14.03
N MET A 69 -7.74 8.02 13.81
CA MET A 69 -8.35 6.99 14.66
C MET A 69 -7.88 7.10 16.12
N SER A 70 -6.58 7.26 16.37
CA SER A 70 -6.03 7.47 17.72
C SER A 70 -6.50 8.78 18.37
N HIS A 71 -6.66 9.85 17.59
CA HIS A 71 -7.22 11.10 18.10
C HIS A 71 -8.68 10.93 18.56
N ILE A 72 -9.50 10.26 17.75
CA ILE A 72 -10.89 9.91 18.10
C ILE A 72 -10.91 9.00 19.35
N ASP A 73 -10.01 8.01 19.42
CA ASP A 73 -9.95 7.08 20.55
C ASP A 73 -9.72 7.80 21.88
N THR A 74 -8.93 8.89 21.89
CA THR A 74 -8.71 9.69 23.09
C THR A 74 -10.02 10.22 23.69
N LEU A 75 -10.96 10.64 22.85
CA LEU A 75 -12.29 11.07 23.26
C LEU A 75 -13.15 9.89 23.74
N PHE A 76 -13.08 8.75 23.04
CA PHE A 76 -13.80 7.54 23.41
C PHE A 76 -13.32 6.94 24.74
N GLN A 77 -12.02 6.97 25.01
CA GLN A 77 -11.45 6.57 26.30
C GLN A 77 -11.92 7.48 27.44
N ALA A 78 -12.06 8.78 27.19
CA ALA A 78 -12.62 9.70 28.18
C ALA A 78 -14.07 9.33 28.53
N VAL A 79 -14.87 8.95 27.53
CA VAL A 79 -16.23 8.43 27.73
C VAL A 79 -16.19 7.11 28.51
N LEU A 80 -15.40 6.12 28.07
CA LEU A 80 -15.32 4.80 28.71
C LEU A 80 -14.95 4.87 30.19
N LYS A 81 -14.04 5.78 30.58
CA LYS A 81 -13.67 6.01 31.99
C LYS A 81 -14.82 6.43 32.90
N HIS A 82 -15.86 7.03 32.33
CA HIS A 82 -17.05 7.51 33.05
C HIS A 82 -18.28 6.63 32.81
N THR A 83 -18.18 5.62 31.96
CA THR A 83 -19.30 4.74 31.61
C THR A 83 -19.23 3.47 32.47
N PRO A 84 -20.36 2.90 32.95
CA PRO A 84 -21.76 3.28 32.66
C PRO A 84 -22.37 4.33 33.61
N THR A 85 -21.80 4.55 34.80
CA THR A 85 -22.52 5.24 35.90
C THR A 85 -22.21 6.71 36.09
N ASP A 86 -21.10 7.22 35.56
CA ASP A 86 -20.54 8.53 35.93
C ASP A 86 -20.49 9.52 34.76
N LEU A 87 -21.20 9.24 33.66
CA LEU A 87 -21.27 10.13 32.49
C LEU A 87 -21.83 11.52 32.83
N ASP A 88 -22.66 11.63 33.87
CA ASP A 88 -23.20 12.90 34.37
C ASP A 88 -22.11 13.80 35.00
N LYS A 89 -20.97 13.22 35.40
CA LYS A 89 -19.83 13.94 35.97
C LYS A 89 -18.83 14.40 34.90
N MET A 90 -18.98 13.94 33.65
CA MET A 90 -18.11 14.33 32.54
C MET A 90 -18.43 15.75 32.10
N ASN A 91 -17.39 16.53 31.75
CA ASN A 91 -17.58 17.86 31.19
C ASN A 91 -18.49 17.79 29.94
N PRO A 92 -19.57 18.59 29.86
CA PRO A 92 -20.51 18.56 28.74
C PRO A 92 -19.87 18.78 27.36
N ASP A 93 -18.87 19.66 27.26
CA ASP A 93 -18.18 19.94 26.00
C ASP A 93 -17.34 18.74 25.55
N THR A 94 -16.67 18.06 26.48
CA THR A 94 -15.91 16.83 26.15
C THR A 94 -16.85 15.70 25.71
N LEU A 95 -18.00 15.57 26.38
CA LEU A 95 -19.01 14.56 26.01
C LEU A 95 -19.60 14.84 24.61
N LEU A 96 -19.90 16.11 24.32
CA LEU A 96 -20.37 16.53 23.00
C LEU A 96 -19.30 16.37 21.92
N ALA A 97 -18.03 16.66 22.23
CA ALA A 97 -16.92 16.44 21.30
C ALA A 97 -16.77 14.94 20.96
N ALA A 98 -16.90 14.04 21.95
CA ALA A 98 -16.91 12.60 21.71
C ALA A 98 -18.09 12.18 20.84
N TYR A 99 -19.28 12.76 21.08
CA TYR A 99 -20.47 12.51 20.27
C TYR A 99 -20.29 12.97 18.81
N ASP A 100 -19.74 14.16 18.60
CA ASP A 100 -19.44 14.68 17.26
C ASP A 100 -18.40 13.81 16.55
N ALA A 101 -17.34 13.40 17.25
CA ALA A 101 -16.33 12.48 16.71
C ALA A 101 -16.91 11.12 16.33
N PHE A 102 -17.90 10.62 17.07
CA PHE A 102 -18.60 9.38 16.74
C PHE A 102 -19.45 9.53 15.45
N THR A 103 -20.09 10.68 15.27
CA THR A 103 -21.02 10.92 14.16
C THR A 103 -20.33 11.44 12.89
N TYR A 104 -19.05 11.81 12.98
CA TYR A 104 -18.24 12.26 11.85
C TYR A 104 -18.10 11.18 10.76
N LEU A 105 -18.37 11.55 9.51
CA LEU A 105 -18.21 10.68 8.34
C LEU A 105 -16.85 10.96 7.66
N ASP A 106 -15.99 9.94 7.57
CA ASP A 106 -14.72 10.03 6.83
C ASP A 106 -14.85 9.31 5.47
N ILE A 107 -14.85 10.03 4.35
CA ILE A 107 -14.97 9.40 3.02
C ILE A 107 -13.56 9.25 2.45
N ARG A 108 -13.10 8.01 2.28
CA ARG A 108 -11.79 7.70 1.67
C ARG A 108 -11.94 6.84 0.44
N LEU A 109 -11.19 7.20 -0.60
CA LEU A 109 -10.99 6.39 -1.80
C LEU A 109 -9.70 5.56 -1.60
N SER A 110 -9.76 4.25 -1.82
CA SER A 110 -8.59 3.37 -1.81
C SER A 110 -8.57 2.54 -3.09
N GLU A 111 -7.49 2.56 -3.86
CA GLU A 111 -7.32 1.72 -5.05
C GLU A 111 -6.33 0.57 -4.82
N ASN A 112 -6.68 -0.62 -5.32
CA ASN A 112 -5.92 -1.88 -5.19
C ASN A 112 -5.12 -2.25 -6.46
N VAL A 113 -4.96 -1.32 -7.40
CA VAL A 113 -4.44 -1.63 -8.74
C VAL A 113 -2.95 -2.04 -8.72
N ALA A 114 -2.12 -1.37 -7.92
CA ALA A 114 -0.68 -1.64 -7.89
C ALA A 114 -0.30 -3.03 -7.32
N GLU A 115 -1.04 -3.54 -6.35
CA GLU A 115 -0.84 -4.90 -5.80
C GLU A 115 -1.06 -5.96 -6.88
N SER A 116 -2.08 -5.77 -7.73
CA SER A 116 -2.39 -6.66 -8.85
C SER A 116 -1.28 -6.67 -9.90
N ILE A 117 -0.69 -5.51 -10.19
CA ILE A 117 0.43 -5.41 -11.15
C ILE A 117 1.63 -6.21 -10.63
N PHE A 118 2.02 -6.03 -9.36
CA PHE A 118 3.14 -6.78 -8.78
C PHE A 118 2.87 -8.29 -8.71
N SER A 119 1.67 -8.69 -8.29
CA SER A 119 1.33 -10.10 -8.07
C SER A 119 1.18 -10.91 -9.37
N ASN A 120 0.96 -10.24 -10.50
CA ASN A 120 0.83 -10.89 -11.81
C ASN A 120 2.11 -10.82 -12.65
N SER A 121 3.17 -10.17 -12.15
CA SER A 121 4.40 -9.96 -12.92
C SER A 121 5.41 -11.09 -12.69
N ILE A 122 5.20 -12.22 -13.39
CA ILE A 122 6.10 -13.39 -13.38
C ILE A 122 7.55 -12.99 -13.71
N GLU A 123 7.72 -12.07 -14.67
CA GLU A 123 9.03 -11.57 -15.10
C GLU A 123 9.81 -10.87 -13.97
N VAL A 124 9.09 -10.27 -13.01
CA VAL A 124 9.69 -9.61 -11.85
C VAL A 124 10.14 -10.66 -10.84
N TRP A 125 9.37 -11.74 -10.66
CA TRP A 125 9.74 -12.85 -9.76
C TRP A 125 10.93 -13.64 -10.27
N GLU A 126 11.05 -13.84 -11.59
CA GLU A 126 12.23 -14.47 -12.20
C GLU A 126 13.51 -13.64 -12.03
N TYR A 127 13.38 -12.31 -11.86
CA TYR A 127 14.51 -11.41 -11.72
C TYR A 127 14.85 -11.06 -10.25
N MET A 128 13.88 -11.14 -9.35
CA MET A 128 14.09 -11.05 -7.90
C MET A 128 14.61 -12.39 -7.37
N ASP A 129 15.93 -12.57 -7.40
CA ASP A 129 16.64 -13.81 -7.00
C ASP A 129 16.50 -14.18 -5.50
N ASP A 130 15.82 -13.35 -4.69
CA ASP A 130 15.55 -13.59 -3.26
C ASP A 130 14.05 -13.69 -2.95
N GLU A 131 13.57 -14.93 -2.76
CA GLU A 131 12.20 -15.26 -2.36
C GLU A 131 11.74 -14.53 -1.08
N ARG A 132 12.67 -14.13 -0.21
CA ARG A 132 12.34 -13.40 1.03
C ARG A 132 11.87 -11.99 0.72
N ILE A 133 12.41 -11.35 -0.32
CA ILE A 133 11.98 -10.01 -0.75
C ILE A 133 10.55 -10.09 -1.27
N ILE A 134 10.27 -11.07 -2.14
CA ILE A 134 8.94 -11.33 -2.69
C ILE A 134 7.92 -11.55 -1.57
N GLY A 135 8.25 -12.44 -0.63
CA GLY A 135 7.40 -12.74 0.53
C GLY A 135 7.17 -11.52 1.43
N ARG A 136 8.18 -10.68 1.66
CA ARG A 136 8.02 -9.46 2.45
C ARG A 136 7.16 -8.40 1.76
N ILE A 137 7.30 -8.22 0.44
CA ILE A 137 6.43 -7.30 -0.32
C ILE A 137 4.98 -7.78 -0.23
N SER A 138 4.73 -9.08 -0.45
CA SER A 138 3.41 -9.68 -0.30
C SER A 138 2.84 -9.48 1.12
N ASN A 139 3.64 -9.72 2.16
CA ASN A 139 3.22 -9.47 3.54
C ASN A 139 2.93 -7.98 3.83
N CYS A 140 3.63 -7.05 3.18
CA CYS A 140 3.32 -5.61 3.31
C CYS A 140 1.91 -5.33 2.78
N TYR A 141 1.55 -5.84 1.60
CA TYR A 141 0.20 -5.70 1.05
C TYR A 141 -0.84 -6.34 1.96
N MET A 142 -0.63 -7.59 2.39
CA MET A 142 -1.54 -8.29 3.30
C MET A 142 -1.82 -7.50 4.59
N VAL A 143 -0.77 -7.01 5.26
CA VAL A 143 -0.93 -6.22 6.50
C VAL A 143 -1.64 -4.90 6.20
N SER A 144 -1.28 -4.21 5.11
CA SER A 144 -1.92 -2.93 4.73
C SER A 144 -3.41 -3.09 4.42
N ASN A 145 -3.78 -4.17 3.71
CA ASN A 145 -5.15 -4.49 3.35
C ASN A 145 -5.95 -4.87 4.60
N TYR A 146 -5.39 -5.71 5.48
CA TYR A 146 -6.02 -6.03 6.76
C TYR A 146 -6.32 -4.78 7.60
N CYS A 147 -5.36 -3.86 7.72
CA CYS A 147 -5.57 -2.62 8.47
C CYS A 147 -6.65 -1.75 7.83
N THR A 148 -6.63 -1.62 6.50
CA THR A 148 -7.60 -0.82 5.74
C THR A 148 -9.01 -1.38 5.88
N GLU A 149 -9.19 -2.69 5.70
CA GLU A 149 -10.51 -3.33 5.84
C GLU A 149 -11.01 -3.27 7.28
N THR A 150 -10.14 -3.49 8.28
CA THR A 150 -10.50 -3.33 9.70
C THR A 150 -11.01 -1.91 10.01
N GLN A 151 -10.36 -0.87 9.45
CA GLN A 151 -10.80 0.52 9.61
C GLN A 151 -12.15 0.77 8.93
N LYS A 152 -12.37 0.23 7.72
CA LYS A 152 -13.66 0.33 7.00
C LYS A 152 -14.79 -0.36 7.77
N GLU A 153 -14.54 -1.56 8.29
CA GLU A 153 -15.52 -2.30 9.10
C GLU A 153 -15.91 -1.53 10.36
N LEU A 154 -14.92 -0.98 11.10
CA LEU A 154 -15.18 -0.14 12.26
C LEU A 154 -16.00 1.11 11.91
N GLN A 155 -15.72 1.72 10.77
CA GLN A 155 -16.47 2.89 10.32
C GLN A 155 -17.92 2.52 9.95
N ALA A 156 -18.12 1.40 9.26
CA ALA A 156 -19.44 0.90 8.88
C ALA A 156 -20.28 0.54 10.12
N GLU A 157 -19.68 -0.14 11.10
CA GLU A 157 -20.31 -0.47 12.38
C GLU A 157 -20.70 0.80 13.15
N ARG A 158 -19.81 1.78 13.25
CA ARG A 158 -20.08 3.09 13.88
C ARG A 158 -21.29 3.77 13.27
N LEU A 159 -21.34 3.82 11.94
CA LEU A 159 -22.43 4.44 11.21
C LEU A 159 -23.75 3.71 11.45
N ALA A 160 -23.73 2.37 11.44
CA ALA A 160 -24.91 1.56 11.71
C ALA A 160 -25.47 1.82 13.12
N LEU A 161 -24.61 1.84 14.15
CA LEU A 161 -25.02 2.13 15.54
C LEU A 161 -25.65 3.51 15.68
N PHE A 162 -25.08 4.51 14.99
CA PHE A 162 -25.64 5.86 14.98
C PHE A 162 -26.98 5.92 14.24
N GLN A 163 -27.11 5.27 13.08
CA GLN A 163 -28.38 5.20 12.34
C GLN A 163 -29.48 4.51 13.15
N GLU A 164 -29.16 3.43 13.87
CA GLU A 164 -30.10 2.78 14.78
C GLU A 164 -30.52 3.70 15.92
N PHE A 165 -29.59 4.48 16.48
CA PHE A 165 -29.93 5.49 17.49
C PHE A 165 -30.92 6.50 16.94
N LEU A 166 -30.67 7.04 15.75
CA LEU A 166 -31.53 8.05 15.13
C LEU A 166 -32.97 7.57 14.95
N LYS A 167 -33.20 6.29 14.66
CA LYS A 167 -34.56 5.71 14.56
C LYS A 167 -35.34 5.81 15.87
N THR A 168 -34.66 5.87 17.01
CA THR A 168 -35.29 5.96 18.35
C THR A 168 -35.51 7.40 18.82
N GLN A 169 -34.88 8.37 18.17
CA GLN A 169 -34.91 9.77 18.60
C GLN A 169 -36.05 10.54 17.94
N LYS A 170 -36.82 11.27 18.76
CA LYS A 170 -37.87 12.19 18.26
C LYS A 170 -37.29 13.47 17.64
N SER A 171 -36.05 13.83 17.98
CA SER A 171 -35.39 15.04 17.51
C SER A 171 -33.87 14.87 17.54
N MET A 172 -33.17 15.36 16.51
CA MET A 172 -31.70 15.29 16.39
C MET A 172 -30.98 16.42 17.12
N LYS A 173 -31.45 16.82 18.31
CA LYS A 173 -30.81 17.91 19.05
C LYS A 173 -29.46 17.45 19.57
N ARG A 174 -28.40 18.17 19.20
CA ARG A 174 -27.07 18.04 19.80
C ARG A 174 -27.12 18.60 21.23
N THR A 175 -27.36 17.73 22.21
CA THR A 175 -27.42 18.08 23.64
C THR A 175 -26.63 17.08 24.48
N PRO A 176 -26.09 17.48 25.65
CA PRO A 176 -25.42 16.56 26.55
C PRO A 176 -26.30 15.37 26.93
N GLU A 177 -27.60 15.55 27.14
CA GLU A 177 -28.55 14.50 27.49
C GLU A 177 -28.68 13.45 26.38
N THR A 178 -28.76 13.88 25.12
CA THR A 178 -28.77 12.99 23.95
C THR A 178 -27.45 12.21 23.84
N ALA A 179 -26.31 12.89 24.04
CA ALA A 179 -25.01 12.23 24.03
C ALA A 179 -24.85 11.19 25.15
N ARG A 180 -25.31 11.49 26.38
CA ARG A 180 -25.31 10.53 27.50
C ARG A 180 -26.17 9.31 27.16
N THR A 181 -27.39 9.54 26.70
CA THR A 181 -28.31 8.47 26.31
C THR A 181 -27.69 7.57 25.24
N PHE A 182 -26.99 8.17 24.28
CA PHE A 182 -26.27 7.43 23.23
C PHE A 182 -25.15 6.56 23.80
N PHE A 183 -24.24 7.14 24.59
CA PHE A 183 -23.08 6.42 25.14
C PHE A 183 -23.44 5.41 26.26
N GLN A 184 -24.63 5.52 26.87
CA GLN A 184 -25.13 4.53 27.82
C GLN A 184 -25.59 3.21 27.17
N ARG A 185 -25.72 3.17 25.84
CA ARG A 185 -26.12 1.94 25.12
C ARG A 185 -25.01 0.89 25.17
N PRO A 186 -25.30 -0.37 25.59
CA PRO A 186 -24.30 -1.43 25.67
C PRO A 186 -23.51 -1.68 24.38
N GLU A 187 -24.20 -1.64 23.23
CA GLU A 187 -23.62 -1.81 21.90
C GLU A 187 -22.65 -0.68 21.53
N VAL A 188 -22.90 0.55 21.99
CA VAL A 188 -21.98 1.68 21.80
C VAL A 188 -20.75 1.49 22.69
N GLN A 189 -20.92 1.08 23.95
CA GLN A 189 -19.79 0.83 24.86
C GLN A 189 -18.88 -0.30 24.37
N PHE A 190 -19.49 -1.37 23.83
CA PHE A 190 -18.77 -2.46 23.20
C PHE A 190 -17.96 -1.95 22.01
N TYR A 191 -18.58 -1.14 21.14
CA TYR A 191 -17.89 -0.50 20.03
C TYR A 191 -16.70 0.35 20.48
N LEU A 192 -16.86 1.22 21.49
CA LEU A 192 -15.75 2.05 21.98
C LEU A 192 -14.58 1.19 22.48
N SER A 193 -14.87 0.10 23.17
CA SER A 193 -13.85 -0.83 23.68
C SER A 193 -13.14 -1.57 22.53
N LYS A 194 -13.90 -2.01 21.51
CA LYS A 194 -13.37 -2.64 20.29
C LYS A 194 -12.51 -1.65 19.49
N HIS A 195 -12.98 -0.42 19.32
CA HIS A 195 -12.26 0.66 18.64
C HIS A 195 -10.90 0.89 19.28
N ALA A 196 -10.84 0.98 20.61
CA ALA A 196 -9.59 1.14 21.35
C ALA A 196 -8.59 0.01 21.12
N ALA A 197 -9.05 -1.23 21.26
CA ALA A 197 -8.19 -2.40 21.08
C ALA A 197 -7.61 -2.47 19.65
N LEU A 198 -8.44 -2.19 18.63
CA LEU A 198 -8.02 -2.20 17.24
C LEU A 198 -7.16 -0.97 16.88
N THR A 199 -7.40 0.18 17.48
CA THR A 199 -6.56 1.38 17.32
C THR A 199 -5.14 1.04 17.75
N GLU A 200 -4.98 0.54 18.98
CA GLU A 200 -3.69 0.16 19.55
C GLU A 200 -3.00 -0.93 18.72
N PHE A 201 -3.74 -1.95 18.30
CA PHE A 201 -3.20 -3.02 17.46
C PHE A 201 -2.65 -2.48 16.14
N ILE A 202 -3.41 -1.63 15.45
CA ILE A 202 -2.99 -1.06 14.16
C ILE A 202 -1.81 -0.10 14.37
N SER A 203 -1.92 0.86 15.30
CA SER A 203 -0.92 1.91 15.51
C SER A 203 0.42 1.40 15.99
N SER A 204 0.41 0.42 16.90
CA SER A 204 1.61 -0.01 17.61
C SER A 204 2.23 -1.26 17.00
N TYR A 205 1.42 -2.23 16.57
CA TYR A 205 1.92 -3.52 16.07
C TYR A 205 2.00 -3.55 14.54
N SER A 206 0.86 -3.38 13.86
CA SER A 206 0.79 -3.53 12.40
C SER A 206 1.64 -2.49 11.67
N MET A 207 1.53 -1.21 12.06
CA MET A 207 2.32 -0.14 11.43
C MET A 207 3.83 -0.33 11.61
N ARG A 208 4.25 -0.84 12.77
CA ARG A 208 5.67 -1.09 13.06
C ARG A 208 6.23 -2.22 12.18
N ILE A 209 5.50 -3.32 12.06
CA ILE A 209 5.90 -4.46 11.22
C ILE A 209 5.91 -4.06 9.74
N LEU A 210 4.86 -3.38 9.28
CA LEU A 210 4.74 -2.91 7.90
C LEU A 210 5.91 -2.00 7.51
N THR A 211 6.19 -0.98 8.33
CA THR A 211 7.31 -0.04 8.11
C THR A 211 8.66 -0.75 8.14
N LEU A 212 8.85 -1.71 9.05
CA LEU A 212 10.09 -2.49 9.14
C LEU A 212 10.33 -3.35 7.90
N MET A 213 9.32 -4.09 7.43
CA MET A 213 9.43 -4.94 6.25
C MET A 213 9.71 -4.10 5.00
N HIS A 214 8.99 -2.99 4.84
CA HIS A 214 9.14 -2.10 3.69
C HIS A 214 10.52 -1.44 3.63
N ASN A 215 10.98 -0.86 4.74
CA ASN A 215 12.31 -0.26 4.83
C ASN A 215 13.42 -1.29 4.57
N ARG A 216 13.20 -2.53 4.99
CA ARG A 216 14.14 -3.62 4.73
C ARG A 216 14.19 -4.00 3.25
N ASN A 217 13.05 -3.99 2.55
CA ASN A 217 13.01 -4.20 1.10
C ASN A 217 13.80 -3.11 0.38
N LYS A 218 13.56 -1.82 0.69
CA LYS A 218 14.32 -0.69 0.12
C LYS A 218 15.82 -0.85 0.30
N LYS A 219 16.25 -1.23 1.53
CA LYS A 219 17.66 -1.43 1.86
C LYS A 219 18.29 -2.62 1.11
N GLU A 220 17.63 -3.78 1.08
CA GLU A 220 18.18 -5.00 0.46
C GLU A 220 18.19 -4.90 -1.08
N LEU A 221 17.27 -4.13 -1.67
CA LEU A 221 17.22 -3.85 -3.11
C LEU A 221 18.09 -2.65 -3.53
N GLY A 222 18.62 -1.88 -2.59
CA GLY A 222 19.47 -0.72 -2.87
C GLY A 222 18.73 0.47 -3.50
N ILE A 223 17.39 0.47 -3.48
CA ILE A 223 16.55 1.50 -4.10
C ILE A 223 16.56 2.77 -3.24
N GLN A 224 16.97 3.89 -3.84
CA GLN A 224 17.01 5.19 -3.18
C GLN A 224 15.64 5.87 -3.17
N GLN A 225 15.43 6.81 -2.25
CA GLN A 225 14.18 7.57 -2.18
C GLN A 225 13.94 8.39 -3.46
N GLU A 226 14.99 8.98 -4.05
CA GLU A 226 14.88 9.75 -5.30
C GLU A 226 14.30 8.92 -6.46
N GLU A 227 14.65 7.63 -6.56
CA GLU A 227 14.08 6.72 -7.57
C GLU A 227 12.59 6.48 -7.35
N LEU A 228 12.17 6.38 -6.09
CA LEU A 228 10.77 6.20 -5.71
C LEU A 228 9.96 7.47 -5.94
N ASP A 229 10.53 8.63 -5.62
CA ASP A 229 9.89 9.93 -5.83
C ASP A 229 9.69 10.19 -7.32
N ALA A 230 10.70 9.86 -8.15
CA ALA A 230 10.60 9.94 -9.60
C ALA A 230 9.47 9.04 -10.16
N ALA A 231 9.25 7.85 -9.60
CA ALA A 231 8.15 6.98 -9.99
C ALA A 231 6.76 7.54 -9.63
N GLY A 232 6.70 8.47 -8.66
CA GLY A 232 5.48 9.19 -8.28
C GLY A 232 5.15 10.40 -9.15
N ASN A 233 6.08 10.85 -10.00
CA ASN A 233 5.84 11.95 -10.93
C ASN A 233 5.02 11.46 -12.13
N LEU A 234 3.69 11.43 -11.95
CA LEU A 234 2.74 10.98 -12.98
C LEU A 234 2.50 12.03 -14.08
N LEU A 235 2.96 13.25 -13.87
CA LEU A 235 2.76 14.41 -14.74
C LEU A 235 4.13 15.03 -15.08
N ASN A 236 4.27 15.43 -16.33
CA ASN A 236 5.44 16.15 -16.84
C ASN A 236 5.26 17.66 -16.62
N GLU A 237 6.34 18.44 -16.71
CA GLU A 237 6.28 19.92 -16.57
C GLU A 237 5.30 20.60 -17.54
N GLU A 238 5.01 19.97 -18.69
CA GLU A 238 4.00 20.47 -19.64
C GLU A 238 2.57 20.27 -19.13
N ASP A 239 2.28 19.17 -18.44
CA ASP A 239 0.96 18.88 -17.87
C ASP A 239 0.62 19.85 -16.72
N TYR A 240 1.63 20.30 -15.97
CA TYR A 240 1.45 21.32 -14.93
C TYR A 240 1.12 22.70 -15.48
N LYS A 241 1.53 23.02 -16.71
CA LYS A 241 1.18 24.29 -17.36
C LYS A 241 -0.28 24.32 -17.80
N GLU A 242 -0.87 23.18 -18.15
CA GLU A 242 -2.30 23.08 -18.46
C GLU A 242 -3.19 23.33 -17.22
N LEU A 243 -2.68 23.05 -16.02
CA LEU A 243 -3.38 23.33 -14.76
C LEU A 243 -3.38 24.82 -14.39
N ASP A 244 -2.33 25.57 -14.77
CA ASP A 244 -2.23 27.02 -14.54
C ASP A 244 -3.09 27.84 -15.53
N GLU A 245 -3.60 27.20 -16.59
CA GLU A 245 -4.47 27.80 -17.61
C GLU A 245 -5.98 27.53 -17.36
N LEU A 246 -6.34 26.80 -16.29
CA LEU A 246 -7.71 26.51 -15.83
C LEU A 246 -8.20 27.50 -14.75
#